data_AF-A0A838WRN6-F1
#
_entry.id   AF-A0A838WRN6-F1
#
_cell.length_a   1.000
_cell.length_b   1.000
_cell.length_c   1.000
_cell.angle_alpha   90.00
_cell.angle_beta   90.00
_cell.angle_gamma   90.00
#
_symmetry.space_group_name_H-M   'P 1'
#
loop_
_entity.id
_entity.type
_entity.pdbx_description
1 polymer ?
#
loop_
_entity_poly.entity_id
_entity_poly.type
_entity_poly.pdbx_seq_one_letter_code
_entity_poly.pdbx_strand_id
1 'polypeptide(L)'
;VKWAVHPILVHPPNAVWHSLDSAIQLDPETTLQESNGIRHIQFDDLGAIRKPPLGTVTLSMKSGGTAKRCVIVSTILGSLRTARENTVLRNNAYCY
;
A
#
# COMPACT_ATOMS: atom_id res chain seq x y z
N VAL A 1 -4.75 0.06 -11.22
CA VAL A 1 -3.89 0.64 -10.15
C VAL A 1 -2.51 0.87 -10.73
N LYS A 2 -1.80 1.92 -10.31
CA LYS A 2 -0.41 2.20 -10.73
C LYS A 2 0.47 2.41 -9.50
N TRP A 3 1.77 2.17 -9.62
CA TRP A 3 2.76 2.45 -8.58
C TRP A 3 4.04 3.03 -9.18
N ALA A 4 4.81 3.75 -8.36
CA ALA A 4 6.11 4.30 -8.75
C ALA A 4 7.00 4.38 -7.51
N VAL A 5 8.33 4.35 -7.73
CA VAL A 5 9.34 4.72 -6.74
C VAL A 5 10.19 5.81 -7.37
N HIS A 6 10.35 6.93 -6.69
CA HIS A 6 11.08 8.08 -7.22
C HIS A 6 11.78 8.89 -6.11
N PRO A 7 12.83 9.67 -6.43
CA PRO A 7 13.43 10.63 -5.51
C PRO A 7 12.45 11.74 -5.10
N ILE A 8 12.65 12.34 -3.92
CA ILE A 8 11.79 13.41 -3.38
C ILE A 8 11.68 14.65 -4.30
N LEU A 9 12.70 14.89 -5.13
CA LEU A 9 12.74 16.02 -6.04
C LEU A 9 11.84 15.83 -7.28
N VAL A 10 11.35 14.61 -7.52
CA VAL A 10 10.44 14.31 -8.63
C VAL A 10 9.00 14.58 -8.20
N HIS A 11 8.33 15.51 -8.90
CA HIS A 11 6.91 15.77 -8.69
C HIS A 11 6.08 14.54 -9.11
N PRO A 12 5.09 14.06 -8.32
CA PRO A 12 4.42 12.77 -8.57
C PRO A 12 3.81 12.57 -9.96
N PRO A 13 3.18 13.57 -10.61
CA PRO A 13 2.73 13.46 -12.01
C PRO A 13 3.84 13.15 -13.02
N ASN A 14 5.08 13.50 -12.71
CA ASN A 14 6.26 13.28 -13.57
C ASN A 14 7.00 11.97 -13.23
N ALA A 15 6.54 11.21 -12.23
CA ALA A 15 7.15 9.94 -11.87
C ALA A 15 6.91 8.87 -12.96
N VAL A 16 7.79 7.86 -13.02
CA VAL A 16 7.63 6.73 -13.92
C VAL A 16 6.64 5.73 -13.30
N TRP A 17 5.37 5.85 -13.68
CA TRP A 17 4.29 5.01 -13.17
C TRP A 17 4.20 3.68 -13.91
N HIS A 18 4.22 2.59 -13.15
CA HIS A 18 3.99 1.23 -13.63
C HIS A 18 2.56 0.80 -13.34
N SER A 19 1.84 0.34 -14.38
CA SER A 19 0.51 -0.23 -14.21
C SER A 19 0.62 -1.65 -13.65
N LEU A 20 -0.19 -1.94 -12.62
CA LEU A 20 -0.48 -3.33 -12.26
C LEU A 20 -1.43 -3.95 -13.28
N ASP A 21 -1.53 -5.28 -13.24
CA ASP A 21 -2.49 -6.02 -14.04
C ASP A 21 -3.91 -5.43 -13.91
N SER A 22 -4.64 -5.41 -15.01
CA SER A 22 -5.98 -4.81 -15.09
C SER A 22 -7.01 -5.49 -14.18
N ALA A 23 -6.79 -6.74 -13.78
CA ALA A 23 -7.62 -7.49 -12.85
C ALA A 23 -7.39 -7.10 -11.38
N ILE A 24 -6.33 -6.34 -11.07
CA ILE A 24 -5.99 -5.92 -9.71
C ILE A 24 -6.60 -4.55 -9.40
N GLN A 25 -7.12 -4.41 -8.18
CA GLN A 25 -7.62 -3.15 -7.63
C GLN A 25 -7.05 -2.86 -6.23
N LEU A 26 -7.15 -1.59 -5.82
CA LEU A 26 -7.00 -1.23 -4.41
C LEU A 26 -8.27 -1.67 -3.70
N ASP A 27 -8.08 -2.44 -2.63
CA ASP A 27 -9.18 -2.96 -1.83
C ASP A 27 -9.69 -1.89 -0.85
N PRO A 28 -10.99 -1.88 -0.52
CA PRO A 28 -11.55 -0.99 0.52
C PRO A 28 -10.91 -1.12 1.90
N GLU A 29 -10.23 -2.24 2.21
CA GLU A 29 -9.44 -2.41 3.43
C GLU A 29 -8.14 -1.59 3.46
N THR A 30 -7.81 -0.86 2.39
CA THR A 30 -6.67 0.05 2.35
C THR A 30 -6.87 1.20 3.33
N THR A 31 -5.99 1.31 4.32
CA THR A 31 -6.02 2.38 5.34
C THR A 31 -4.94 3.43 5.16
N LEU A 32 -3.96 3.19 4.28
CA LEU A 32 -2.93 4.18 3.99
C LEU A 32 -3.59 5.46 3.43
N GLN A 33 -3.34 6.58 4.10
CA GLN A 33 -3.95 7.87 3.81
C GLN A 33 -3.65 8.32 2.38
N GLU A 34 -4.67 8.86 1.72
CA GLU A 34 -4.58 9.42 0.38
C GLU A 34 -4.50 10.95 0.46
N SER A 35 -3.66 11.55 -0.37
CA SER A 35 -3.65 12.99 -0.62
C SER A 35 -3.62 13.24 -2.12
N ASN A 36 -4.54 14.04 -2.62
CA ASN A 36 -4.64 14.40 -4.04
C ASN A 36 -4.67 13.18 -4.98
N GLY A 37 -5.41 12.12 -4.62
CA GLY A 37 -5.50 10.90 -5.43
C GLY A 37 -4.29 9.96 -5.34
N ILE A 38 -3.30 10.27 -4.50
CA ILE A 38 -2.06 9.50 -4.36
C ILE A 38 -1.87 9.07 -2.91
N ARG A 39 -1.61 7.77 -2.72
CA ARG A 39 -1.12 7.21 -1.45
C ARG A 39 0.39 7.04 -1.59
N HIS A 40 1.16 7.67 -0.72
CA HIS A 40 2.61 7.57 -0.76
C HIS A 40 3.20 7.50 0.63
N ILE A 41 4.43 7.01 0.68
CA ILE A 41 5.27 6.99 1.86
C ILE A 41 6.64 7.51 1.44
N GLN A 42 7.34 8.13 2.37
CA GLN A 42 8.68 8.64 2.12
C GLN A 42 9.66 7.93 3.06
N PHE A 43 10.70 7.37 2.46
CA PHE A 43 11.84 6.83 3.18
C PHE A 43 12.91 7.92 3.28
N ASP A 44 13.62 7.94 4.41
CA ASP A 44 14.88 8.69 4.51
C ASP A 44 16.04 7.92 3.84
N ASP A 45 17.23 8.50 3.89
CA ASP A 45 18.48 7.94 3.38
C ASP A 45 18.91 6.64 4.07
N LEU A 46 18.39 6.37 5.27
CA LEU A 46 18.59 5.11 5.99
C LEU A 46 17.51 4.07 5.70
N GLY A 47 16.57 4.37 4.79
CA GLY A 47 15.44 3.50 4.46
C GLY A 47 14.35 3.47 5.53
N ALA A 48 14.33 4.43 6.46
CA ALA A 48 13.35 4.51 7.53
C ALA A 48 12.19 5.47 7.18
N ILE A 49 11.00 5.13 7.65
CA ILE A 49 9.82 6.00 7.59
C ILE A 49 9.70 6.69 8.95
N ARG A 50 10.16 7.93 9.07
CA ARG A 50 10.17 8.63 10.38
C ARG A 50 8.89 9.39 10.69
N LYS A 51 8.06 9.67 9.68
CA LYS A 51 6.83 10.43 9.82
C LYS A 51 5.69 9.72 9.09
N PRO A 52 4.43 9.86 9.57
CA PRO A 52 3.25 9.38 8.86
C PRO A 52 3.22 9.87 7.38
N PRO A 53 2.45 9.20 6.51
CA PRO A 53 1.38 8.27 6.85
C PRO A 53 1.84 6.83 7.15
N LEU A 54 1.22 6.22 8.15
CA LEU A 54 1.28 4.78 8.42
C LEU A 54 -0.06 4.14 8.04
N GLY A 55 -0.10 2.83 7.87
CA GLY A 55 -1.33 2.11 7.53
C GLY A 55 -1.06 0.89 6.68
N THR A 56 -2.05 0.49 5.90
CA THR A 56 -1.97 -0.72 5.06
C THR A 56 -2.39 -0.39 3.64
N VAL A 57 -1.62 -0.87 2.67
CA VAL A 57 -2.05 -0.94 1.27
C VAL A 57 -2.54 -2.36 1.02
N THR A 58 -3.79 -2.49 0.57
CA THR A 58 -4.40 -3.79 0.30
C THR A 58 -4.78 -3.89 -1.17
N LEU A 59 -4.34 -4.97 -1.81
CA LEU A 59 -4.69 -5.32 -3.18
C LEU A 59 -5.60 -6.53 -3.19
N SER A 60 -6.62 -6.48 -4.05
CA SER A 60 -7.53 -7.59 -4.30
C SER A 60 -7.83 -7.72 -5.80
N MET A 61 -8.44 -8.85 -6.16
CA MET A 61 -8.92 -9.09 -7.51
C MET A 61 -10.27 -8.40 -7.72
N LYS A 62 -10.44 -7.75 -8.88
CA LYS A 62 -11.72 -7.15 -9.28
C LYS A 62 -12.85 -8.16 -9.44
N SER A 63 -12.51 -9.39 -9.80
CA SER A 63 -13.46 -10.51 -9.87
C SER A 63 -14.03 -10.89 -8.51
N GLY A 64 -13.54 -10.30 -7.42
CA GLY A 64 -13.93 -10.62 -6.05
C GLY A 64 -13.08 -11.74 -5.45
N GLY A 65 -13.64 -12.41 -4.44
CA GLY A 65 -12.94 -13.39 -3.62
C GLY A 65 -12.46 -12.83 -2.29
N THR A 66 -11.92 -13.70 -1.44
CA THR A 66 -11.46 -13.36 -0.09
C THR A 66 -9.95 -13.23 0.01
N ALA A 67 -9.21 -13.61 -1.04
CA ALA A 67 -7.75 -13.52 -1.06
C ALA A 67 -7.31 -12.06 -1.19
N LYS A 68 -6.43 -11.61 -0.29
CA LYS A 68 -5.93 -10.23 -0.23
C LYS A 68 -4.43 -10.19 -0.02
N ARG A 69 -3.75 -9.33 -0.78
CA ARG A 69 -2.33 -9.03 -0.56
C ARG A 69 -2.22 -7.71 0.17
N CYS A 70 -1.72 -7.75 1.41
CA CYS A 70 -1.59 -6.58 2.26
C CYS A 70 -0.12 -6.25 2.51
N VAL A 71 0.21 -4.97 2.38
CA VAL A 71 1.51 -4.43 2.78
C VAL A 71 1.27 -3.42 3.90
N ILE A 72 1.82 -3.71 5.07
CA ILE A 72 1.73 -2.89 6.26
C ILE A 72 2.92 -1.93 6.29
N VAL A 73 2.60 -0.65 6.44
CA VAL A 73 3.54 0.45 6.63
C VAL A 73 3.54 0.80 8.12
N SER A 74 4.63 0.52 8.82
CA SER A 74 4.73 0.71 10.26
C SER A 74 6.14 1.17 10.66
N THR A 75 6.26 1.87 11.77
CA THR A 75 7.57 2.06 12.42
C THR A 75 7.88 0.96 13.44
N ILE A 76 6.85 0.33 14.00
CA ILE A 76 6.96 -0.70 15.05
C ILE A 76 7.30 -2.06 14.45
N LEU A 77 6.66 -2.41 13.33
CA LEU A 77 6.82 -3.71 12.67
C LEU A 77 7.87 -3.71 11.54
N GLY A 78 8.68 -2.65 11.46
CA GLY A 78 9.56 -2.34 10.34
C GLY A 78 8.85 -1.56 9.22
N SER A 79 9.62 -0.79 8.43
CA SER A 79 9.08 0.22 7.50
C SER A 79 8.06 -0.33 6.52
N LEU A 80 8.30 -1.53 5.98
CA LEU A 80 7.35 -2.27 5.15
C LEU A 80 7.33 -3.74 5.54
N ARG A 81 6.13 -4.33 5.60
CA ARG A 81 5.96 -5.77 5.81
C ARG A 81 4.79 -6.30 4.99
N THR A 82 5.01 -7.39 4.27
CA THR A 82 3.91 -8.14 3.66
C THR A 82 3.18 -8.95 4.75
N ALA A 83 1.87 -8.75 4.86
CA ALA A 83 1.03 -9.53 5.76
C ALA A 83 0.90 -10.97 5.26
N ARG A 84 0.62 -11.91 6.17
CA ARG A 84 0.26 -13.27 5.80
C ARG A 84 -1.14 -13.25 5.17
N GLU A 85 -1.34 -14.11 4.18
CA GLU A 85 -2.68 -14.37 3.66
C GLU A 85 -3.56 -14.97 4.79
N ASN A 86 -4.74 -14.39 4.99
CA ASN A 86 -5.72 -14.90 5.95
C ASN A 86 -6.99 -15.30 5.19
N THR A 87 -7.48 -16.50 5.45
CA THR A 87 -8.72 -17.01 4.84
C THR A 87 -9.96 -16.73 5.70
N VAL A 88 -9.75 -16.21 6.91
CA VAL A 88 -10.82 -15.94 7.89
C VAL A 88 -10.91 -14.44 8.13
N LEU A 89 -12.13 -13.92 7.99
CA LEU A 89 -12.43 -12.51 8.27
C LEU A 89 -12.33 -12.24 9.77
N ARG A 90 -11.55 -11.24 10.18
CA ARG A 90 -11.44 -10.78 11.56
C ARG A 90 -11.67 -9.28 11.64
N ASN A 91 -12.55 -8.84 12.54
CA ASN A 91 -12.91 -7.42 12.67
C ASN A 91 -13.29 -6.77 11.32
N ASN A 92 -14.00 -7.53 10.47
CA ASN A 92 -14.39 -7.13 9.13
C ASN A 92 -13.24 -6.84 8.14
N ALA A 93 -12.06 -7.41 8.38
CA ALA A 93 -10.89 -7.33 7.50
C ALA A 93 -10.18 -8.69 7.36
N TYR A 94 -9.54 -8.92 6.22
CA TYR A 94 -8.61 -10.04 6.02
C TYR A 94 -7.16 -9.62 6.28
N CYS A 95 -6.87 -8.31 6.24
CA CYS A 95 -5.57 -7.76 6.55
C CYS A 95 -5.44 -7.41 8.05
N TYR A 96 -4.83 -8.29 8.83
CA TYR A 96 -4.53 -8.08 10.26
C TYR A 96 -3.15 -8.65 10.66
#